data_AF-A0A2V7CID0-F1
#
_entry.id   AF-A0A2V7CID0-F1
#
_cell.length_a   1.000
_cell.length_b   1.000
_cell.length_c   1.000
_cell.angle_alpha   90.00
_cell.angle_beta   90.00
_cell.angle_gamma   90.00
#
_symmetry.space_group_name_H-M   'P 1'
#
loop_
_entity.id
_entity.type
_entity.pdbx_description
1 polymer ?
#
loop_
_entity_poly.entity_id
_entity_poly.type
_entity_poly.pdbx_seq_one_letter_code
_entity_poly.pdbx_strand_id
1 'polypeptide(L)' 'MIDSVVFDLDGTLWDTSAACAIGWNRVLGRHGIAFRPITEHDVRRVTGKPHEQCIREVFVCPKRTC' A
#
# COMPACT_ATOMS: atom_id res chain seq x y z
N MET A 1 -32.26 -17.80 3.21
CA MET A 1 -31.62 -17.34 4.45
C MET A 1 -30.13 -17.30 4.17
N ILE A 2 -29.43 -16.23 4.55
CA ILE A 2 -27.97 -16.17 4.43
C ILE A 2 -27.41 -16.41 5.83
N ASP A 3 -26.60 -17.46 5.99
CA ASP A 3 -26.06 -17.89 7.29
C ASP A 3 -24.75 -17.17 7.69
N SER A 4 -24.07 -16.51 6.74
CA SER A 4 -22.85 -15.75 7.04
C SER A 4 -22.43 -14.82 5.89
N VAL A 5 -21.79 -13.69 6.24
CA VAL A 5 -21.18 -12.73 5.31
C VAL A 5 -19.73 -12.52 5.70
N VAL A 6 -18.81 -12.56 4.73
CA VAL A 6 -17.37 -12.30 4.93
C VAL A 6 -17.05 -10.89 4.43
N PHE A 7 -16.40 -10.10 5.27
CA PHE A 7 -15.93 -8.76 4.93
C PHE A 7 -14.41 -8.73 4.90
N ASP A 8 -13.86 -8.10 3.87
CA ASP A 8 -12.46 -7.71 3.87
C ASP A 8 -12.22 -6.61 4.92
N LEU A 9 -10.99 -6.49 5.42
CA LEU A 9 -10.65 -5.51 6.46
C LEU A 9 -10.21 -4.18 5.82
N ASP A 10 -9.18 -4.24 4.99
CA ASP A 10 -8.54 -3.07 4.41
C ASP A 10 -9.39 -2.49 3.26
N GLY A 11 -9.87 -1.26 3.42
CA GLY A 11 -10.70 -0.58 2.41
C GLY A 11 -12.17 -1.00 2.37
N THR A 12 -12.61 -1.94 3.23
CA THR A 12 -14.03 -2.32 3.40
C THR A 12 -14.58 -1.93 4.77
N LEU A 13 -13.84 -2.14 5.86
CA LEU A 13 -14.23 -1.71 7.22
C LEU A 13 -13.41 -0.53 7.75
N TRP A 14 -12.16 -0.41 7.28
CA TRP A 14 -11.25 0.65 7.71
C TRP A 14 -10.35 1.07 6.55
N ASP A 15 -10.20 2.38 6.34
CA ASP A 15 -9.22 2.89 5.38
C ASP A 15 -7.84 3.01 6.02
N THR A 16 -7.03 1.96 5.88
CA THR A 16 -5.66 1.88 6.41
C THR A 16 -4.65 2.64 5.55
N SER A 17 -5.06 3.17 4.38
CA SER A 17 -4.16 3.68 3.35
C SER A 17 -3.22 4.79 3.86
N ALA A 18 -3.75 5.70 4.70
CA ALA A 18 -2.97 6.79 5.27
C ALA A 18 -1.90 6.29 6.26
N ALA A 19 -2.29 5.37 7.15
CA ALA A 19 -1.37 4.79 8.13
C ALA A 19 -0.27 3.96 7.46
N CYS A 20 -0.63 3.18 6.43
CA CYS A 20 0.32 2.41 5.63
C CYS A 20 1.32 3.31 4.89
N ALA A 21 0.86 4.40 4.27
CA ALA A 21 1.74 5.36 3.60
C ALA A 21 2.76 5.97 4.58
N ILE A 22 2.34 6.33 5.79
CA ILE A 22 3.24 6.82 6.84
C ILE A 22 4.28 5.75 7.20
N GLY A 23 3.85 4.51 7.43
CA GLY A 23 4.73 3.40 7.78
C GLY A 23 5.79 3.13 6.72
N TRP A 24 5.40 3.09 5.44
CA TRP A 24 6.31 2.79 4.34
C TRP A 24 7.35 3.90 4.14
N ASN A 25 6.95 5.18 4.18
CA ASN A 25 7.90 6.29 4.11
C ASN A 25 8.87 6.32 5.30
N ARG A 26 8.42 5.96 6.51
CA ARG A 26 9.29 5.85 7.69
C ARG A 26 10.37 4.79 7.50
N VAL A 27 10.01 3.62 6.95
CA VAL A 27 10.96 2.53 6.66
C VAL A 27 11.96 2.97 5.59
N LEU A 28 11.48 3.59 4.50
CA LEU A 28 12.35 4.14 3.45
C LEU A 28 13.38 5.12 4.03
N GLY A 29 12.94 6.07 4.86
CA GLY A 29 13.82 7.01 5.54
C GLY A 29 14.81 6.34 6.50
N ARG A 30 14.35 5.37 7.30
CA ARG A 30 15.19 4.63 8.26
C ARG A 30 16.30 3.84 7.57
N HIS A 31 16.05 3.32 6.37
CA HIS A 31 17.02 2.55 5.60
C HIS A 31 17.78 3.37 4.56
N GLY A 32 17.54 4.69 4.46
CA GLY A 32 18.21 5.55 3.49
C GLY A 32 17.90 5.20 2.03
N ILE A 33 16.75 4.57 1.76
CA ILE A 33 16.34 4.17 0.42
C ILE A 33 15.77 5.40 -0.28
N ALA A 34 16.50 5.91 -1.27
CA ALA A 34 16.03 7.01 -2.10
C ALA A 34 14.83 6.54 -2.95
N PHE A 35 13.65 7.03 -2.61
CA PHE A 35 12.42 6.76 -3.33
C PHE A 35 11.50 7.97 -3.25
N ARG A 36 10.61 8.14 -4.22
CA ARG A 36 9.61 9.21 -4.16
C ARG A 36 8.73 9.02 -2.91
N PRO A 37 8.19 10.10 -2.32
CA PRO A 37 7.21 9.98 -1.25
C PRO A 37 6.03 9.10 -1.70
N ILE A 38 5.71 8.09 -0.90
CA ILE A 38 4.54 7.24 -1.12
C ILE A 38 3.33 7.96 -0.55
N THR A 39 2.31 8.15 -1.36
CA THR A 39 1.07 8.83 -0.95
C THR A 39 0.01 7.85 -0.49
N GLU A 40 -0.97 8.33 0.25
CA GLU A 40 -2.18 7.55 0.58
C GLU A 40 -2.86 6.99 -0.68
N HIS A 41 -2.92 7.78 -1.75
CA HIS A 41 -3.49 7.36 -3.03
C HIS A 41 -2.73 6.18 -3.67
N ASP A 42 -1.41 6.14 -3.54
CA ASP A 42 -0.60 5.01 -4.01
C ASP A 42 -0.95 3.71 -3.28
N VAL A 43 -1.17 3.80 -1.96
CA VAL A 43 -1.56 2.66 -1.14
C VAL A 43 -2.99 2.23 -1.46
N ARG A 44 -3.93 3.18 -1.51
CA ARG A 44 -5.36 2.88 -1.78
C ARG A 44 -5.57 2.15 -3.11
N ARG A 45 -4.73 2.41 -4.12
CA ARG A 45 -4.78 1.71 -5.42
C ARG A 45 -4.43 0.21 -5.33
N VAL A 46 -3.67 -0.19 -4.31
CA VAL A 46 -3.18 -1.57 -4.15
C VAL A 46 -3.79 -2.28 -2.94
N THR A 47 -4.51 -1.58 -2.07
CA THR A 47 -5.24 -2.15 -0.95
C THR A 47 -6.13 -3.32 -1.39
N GLY A 48 -6.14 -4.41 -0.61
CA GLY A 48 -6.87 -5.64 -0.92
C GLY A 48 -6.16 -6.60 -1.89
N LYS A 49 -5.03 -6.20 -2.50
CA LYS A 49 -4.20 -7.11 -3.31
C LYS A 49 -3.22 -7.92 -2.45
N PRO A 50 -2.72 -9.06 -2.94
CA PRO A 50 -1.63 -9.79 -2.29
C PRO A 50 -0.40 -8.90 -2.08
N HIS A 51 0.28 -9.08 -0.95
CA HIS A 51 1.40 -8.22 -0.53
C HIS A 51 2.48 -8.01 -1.61
N GLU A 52 2.92 -9.07 -2.28
CA GLU A 52 3.93 -8.98 -3.35
C GLU A 52 3.46 -8.10 -4.51
N GLN A 53 2.17 -8.15 -4.84
CA GLN A 53 1.60 -7.33 -5.90
C GLN A 53 1.56 -5.86 -5.50
N CYS A 54 1.23 -5.55 -4.24
CA CYS A 54 1.28 -4.19 -3.71
C CYS A 54 2.69 -3.60 -3.84
N ILE A 55 3.72 -4.36 -3.44
CA ILE A 55 5.11 -3.92 -3.53
C ILE A 55 5.50 -3.70 -4.99
N ARG A 56 5.18 -4.63 -5.89
CA ARG A 56 5.49 -4.49 -7.30
C ARG A 56 4.82 -3.27 -7.92
N GLU A 57 3.57 -2.98 -7.60
CA GLU A 57 2.87 -1.85 -8.22
C GLU A 57 3.28 -0.49 -7.64
N VAL A 58 3.67 -0.43 -6.37
CA VAL A 58 4.04 0.84 -5.71
C VAL A 58 5.52 1.15 -5.85
N PHE A 59 6.40 0.14 -5.76
CA PHE A 59 7.85 0.33 -5.71
C PHE A 59 8.56 0.07 -7.04
N VAL A 60 7.88 -0.45 -8.07
CA VAL A 60 8.49 -0.57 -9.40
C VAL A 60 8.40 0.77 -10.12
N CYS A 61 9.56 1.41 -10.26
CA CYS A 61 9.74 2.57 -11.12
C CYS A 61 9.38 2.19 -12.57
N PRO A 62 8.43 2.88 -13.23
CA PRO A 62 8.16 2.66 -14.64
C PRO A 62 9.33 3.23 -15.44
N LYS A 63 10.36 2.40 -15.66
CA LYS A 63 11.44 2.56 -16.63
C LYS A 63 12.18 3.92 -16.60
N ARG A 64 13.44 3.88 -16.15
CA ARG A 64 14.47 4.93 -16.28
C ARG A 64 14.16 6.20 -15.48
N THR A 65 14.60 6.24 -14.22
CA THR A 65 15.52 7.24 -13.67
C THR A 65 15.82 6.77 -12.25
N CYS A 66 17.07 6.35 -12.04
CA CYS A 66 17.64 6.11 -10.72
C CYS A 66 17.69 7.41 -9.92
#